data_AF-A0A444ZIN9-F1
#
_entry.id   AF-A0A444ZIN9-F1
#
_cell.length_a   1.000
_cell.length_b   1.000
_cell.length_c   1.000
_cell.angle_alpha   90.00
_cell.angle_beta   90.00
_cell.angle_gamma   90.00
#
_symmetry.space_group_name_H-M   'P 1'
#
loop_
_entity.id
_entity.type
_entity.pdbx_description
1 polymer ?
#
loop_
_entity_poly.entity_id
_entity_poly.type
_entity_poly.pdbx_seq_one_letter_code
_entity_poly.pdbx_strand_id
1 'polypeptide(L)'
;MQACDVDGASGIVSKSYDGCCFCPLPVVPLKSKTSSNPDRWFLRCPLWKNTEMRCGYFQWLDEIQAECVEGEVSSENSNMLGKSEPKKKGRINVDCGDGQEIQRIMMVLSVVNDMKENLKRVELCLIFMCILIGLNVALIMFMVAK
;
A
#
# COMPACT_ATOMS: atom_id res chain seq x y z
N MET A 1 9.74 24.26 -28.90
CA MET A 1 10.62 24.15 -27.72
C MET A 1 10.40 25.37 -26.86
N GLN A 2 9.66 25.26 -25.75
CA GLN A 2 9.69 26.25 -24.68
C GLN A 2 9.21 25.62 -23.37
N ALA A 3 9.81 26.05 -22.27
CA ALA A 3 10.09 25.32 -21.05
C ALA A 3 8.86 24.98 -20.18
N CYS A 4 8.97 23.83 -19.50
CA CYS A 4 8.11 23.50 -18.36
C CYS A 4 8.68 24.22 -17.14
N ASP A 5 8.01 25.26 -16.67
CA ASP A 5 8.31 25.85 -15.36
C ASP A 5 7.85 24.86 -14.28
N VAL A 6 8.84 24.20 -13.69
CA VAL A 6 8.69 23.30 -12.55
C VAL A 6 8.65 24.17 -11.30
N ASP A 7 7.47 24.66 -10.94
CA ASP A 7 7.28 25.22 -9.61
C ASP A 7 7.24 24.08 -8.59
N GLY A 8 8.42 23.84 -8.02
CA GLY A 8 8.62 23.05 -6.83
C GLY A 8 7.94 23.71 -5.64
N ALA A 9 6.67 23.36 -5.41
CA ALA A 9 6.02 23.52 -4.13
C ALA A 9 5.85 22.13 -3.52
N SER A 10 6.88 21.70 -2.79
CA SER A 10 6.87 20.56 -1.88
C SER A 10 6.00 20.89 -0.66
N GLY A 11 4.70 21.06 -0.89
CA GLY A 11 3.68 21.12 0.14
C GLY A 11 3.02 19.76 0.23
N ILE A 12 3.01 19.15 1.40
CA ILE A 12 2.16 17.99 1.66
C ILE A 12 0.72 18.50 1.58
N VAL A 13 0.13 18.44 0.39
CA VAL A 13 -1.30 18.68 0.20
C VAL A 13 -2.01 17.50 0.84
N SER A 14 -2.60 17.73 2.02
CA SER A 14 -3.50 16.76 2.62
C SER A 14 -4.77 16.68 1.77
N LYS A 15 -5.05 15.48 1.26
CA LYS A 15 -6.26 15.15 0.52
C LYS A 15 -6.99 14.08 1.32
N SER A 16 -8.27 14.28 1.60
CA SER A 16 -9.10 13.24 2.21
C SER A 16 -9.12 12.00 1.31
N TYR A 17 -9.20 10.83 1.95
CA TYR A 17 -9.10 9.57 1.23
C TYR A 17 -10.35 9.30 0.38
N ASP A 18 -10.19 9.31 -0.94
CA ASP A 18 -11.24 8.98 -1.92
C ASP A 18 -10.88 7.76 -2.79
N GLY A 19 -9.81 7.04 -2.44
CA GLY A 19 -9.30 5.90 -3.19
C GLY A 19 -8.54 6.22 -4.48
N CYS A 20 -8.36 7.50 -4.83
CA CYS A 20 -7.70 7.92 -6.06
C CYS A 20 -6.53 8.89 -5.76
N CYS A 21 -5.43 8.80 -6.52
CA CYS A 21 -4.26 9.67 -6.33
C CYS A 21 -4.51 11.07 -6.95
N PHE A 22 -3.51 11.96 -6.91
CA PHE A 22 -3.62 13.28 -7.56
C PHE A 22 -3.64 13.22 -9.12
N CYS A 23 -3.41 12.05 -9.74
CA CYS A 23 -3.53 11.81 -11.20
C CYS A 23 -4.92 11.30 -11.62
N PRO A 24 -5.95 11.49 -10.80
CA PRO A 24 -7.19 10.70 -10.79
C PRO A 24 -7.10 9.19 -11.10
N LEU A 25 -6.01 8.53 -10.71
CA LEU A 25 -5.85 7.08 -10.91
C LEU A 25 -6.09 6.33 -9.59
N PRO A 26 -6.65 5.11 -9.63
CA PRO A 26 -6.77 4.27 -8.44
C PRO A 26 -5.42 4.07 -7.77
N VAL A 27 -5.37 4.27 -6.45
CA VAL A 27 -4.15 4.09 -5.66
C VAL A 27 -3.76 2.61 -5.56
N VAL A 28 -2.47 2.35 -5.38
CA VAL A 28 -1.95 0.98 -5.19
C VAL A 28 -1.43 0.78 -3.77
N PRO A 29 -1.78 -0.32 -3.09
CA PRO A 29 -1.25 -0.67 -1.78
C PRO A 29 0.12 -1.33 -1.90
N LEU A 30 1.03 -0.95 -1.01
CA LEU A 30 2.40 -1.47 -0.94
C LEU A 30 2.81 -1.67 0.52
N LYS A 31 3.65 -2.69 0.75
CA LYS A 31 4.25 -2.97 2.06
C LYS A 31 5.62 -2.30 2.15
N SER A 32 5.84 -1.53 3.22
CA SER A 32 7.13 -0.90 3.47
C SER A 32 8.19 -1.93 3.82
N LYS A 33 9.39 -1.73 3.26
CA LYS A 33 10.61 -2.54 3.50
C LYS A 33 11.69 -1.75 4.23
N THR A 34 11.35 -0.56 4.71
CA THR A 34 12.30 0.31 5.41
C THR A 34 12.47 -0.15 6.85
N SER A 35 13.67 0.00 7.41
CA SER A 35 13.95 -0.36 8.81
C SER A 35 13.14 0.47 9.82
N SER A 36 12.81 1.71 9.48
CA SER A 36 12.00 2.60 10.33
C SER A 36 10.50 2.28 10.30
N ASN A 37 10.00 1.67 9.24
CA ASN A 37 8.60 1.29 9.10
C ASN A 37 8.51 -0.12 8.50
N PRO A 38 8.98 -1.16 9.21
CA PRO A 38 8.96 -2.51 8.68
C PRO A 38 7.52 -2.99 8.54
N ASP A 39 7.20 -3.64 7.43
CA ASP A 39 5.92 -4.31 7.19
C ASP A 39 4.65 -3.43 7.22
N ARG A 40 4.77 -2.10 7.42
CA ARG A 40 3.65 -1.14 7.43
C ARG A 40 3.14 -0.88 6.01
N TRP A 41 1.81 -0.89 5.85
CA TRP A 41 1.15 -0.69 4.55
C TRP A 41 0.89 0.78 4.24
N PHE A 42 1.15 1.17 2.99
CA PHE A 42 0.86 2.50 2.49
C PHE A 42 0.30 2.46 1.07
N LEU A 43 -0.34 3.55 0.66
CA LEU A 43 -0.94 3.76 -0.65
C LEU A 43 -0.08 4.75 -1.45
N ARG A 44 0.10 4.49 -2.76
CA ARG A 44 0.77 5.44 -3.68
C ARG A 44 0.07 5.51 -5.03
N CYS A 45 0.47 6.53 -5.81
CA CYS A 45 0.14 6.60 -7.24
C CYS A 45 0.69 5.38 -8.00
N PRO A 46 -0.07 4.76 -8.91
CA PRO A 46 0.40 3.60 -9.71
C PRO A 46 1.62 3.94 -10.59
N LEU A 47 1.78 5.20 -10.99
CA LEU A 47 2.91 5.68 -11.78
C LEU A 47 4.16 5.97 -10.93
N TRP A 48 4.20 5.58 -9.65
CA TRP A 48 5.28 5.93 -8.71
C TRP A 48 6.70 5.58 -9.16
N LYS A 49 6.86 4.57 -10.02
CA LYS A 49 8.17 4.17 -10.59
C LYS A 49 8.64 5.13 -11.70
N ASN A 50 7.74 5.85 -12.33
CA ASN A 50 8.07 6.83 -13.37
C ASN A 50 8.19 8.23 -12.73
N THR A 51 9.43 8.71 -12.61
CA THR A 51 9.73 9.99 -11.94
C THR A 51 9.08 11.19 -12.62
N GLU A 52 8.83 11.14 -13.93
CA GLU A 52 8.23 12.25 -14.71
C GLU A 52 6.71 12.31 -14.59
N MET A 53 6.05 11.15 -14.40
CA MET A 53 4.58 11.04 -14.41
C MET A 53 3.97 10.87 -13.02
N ARG A 54 4.78 10.64 -11.98
CA ARG A 54 4.27 10.44 -10.61
C ARG A 54 3.80 11.76 -9.99
N CYS A 55 2.68 11.71 -9.27
CA CYS A 55 2.16 12.88 -8.55
C CYS A 55 2.54 12.96 -7.06
N GLY A 56 3.38 12.03 -6.57
CA GLY A 56 3.83 12.06 -5.18
C GLY A 56 2.81 11.64 -4.12
N TYR A 57 1.59 11.26 -4.49
CA TYR A 57 0.57 10.77 -3.55
C TYR A 57 1.12 9.65 -2.65
N PHE A 58 0.92 9.80 -1.35
CA PHE A 58 1.33 8.87 -0.30
C PHE A 58 0.35 8.96 0.88
N GLN A 59 -0.15 7.83 1.37
CA GLN A 59 -1.01 7.77 2.55
C GLN A 59 -0.77 6.46 3.32
N TRP A 60 -0.66 6.52 4.64
CA TRP A 60 -0.60 5.31 5.46
C TRP A 60 -1.99 4.70 5.62
N LEU A 61 -2.07 3.37 5.56
CA LEU A 61 -3.34 2.64 5.50
C LEU A 61 -4.05 2.59 6.86
N ASP A 62 -3.30 2.61 7.95
CA ASP A 62 -3.80 2.65 9.33
C ASP A 62 -4.37 4.03 9.70
N GLU A 63 -3.85 5.10 9.11
CA GLU A 63 -4.36 6.48 9.35
C GLU A 63 -5.75 6.68 8.75
N ILE A 64 -6.04 6.06 7.59
CA ILE A 64 -7.37 6.09 6.96
C ILE A 64 -8.41 5.35 7.81
N GLN A 65 -8.00 4.23 8.44
CA GLN A 65 -8.89 3.43 9.28
C GLN A 65 -9.30 4.19 10.55
N ALA A 66 -8.40 5.00 11.12
CA ALA A 66 -8.70 5.82 12.29
C ALA A 66 -9.76 6.89 11.98
N GLU A 67 -9.68 7.55 10.81
CA GLU A 67 -10.69 8.53 10.36
C GLU A 67 -12.09 7.91 10.18
N CYS A 68 -12.17 6.61 9.88
CA CYS A 68 -13.45 5.91 9.71
C CYS A 68 -14.10 5.52 11.06
N VAL A 69 -13.36 5.57 12.17
CA VAL A 69 -13.86 5.18 13.51
C VAL A 69 -14.30 6.40 14.33
N GLU A 70 -13.76 7.60 14.04
CA GLU A 70 -14.13 8.84 14.76
C GLU A 70 -15.28 9.63 14.09
N GLY A 71 -15.83 9.16 12.98
CA GLY A 71 -16.85 9.85 12.16
C GLY A 71 -18.30 9.79 12.66
N GLU A 72 -18.55 9.34 13.89
CA GLU A 72 -19.88 9.37 14.51
C GLU A 72 -19.91 10.41 15.64
N VAL A 73 -20.00 11.71 15.32
CA VAL A 73 -20.78 12.75 16.04
C VAL A 73 -20.54 14.17 15.47
N SER A 74 -21.67 14.82 15.19
CA SER A 74 -21.99 16.25 15.06
C SER A 74 -21.31 17.16 14.02
N SER A 75 -22.15 17.55 13.06
CA SER A 75 -22.29 18.88 12.44
C SER A 75 -21.80 20.09 13.26
N GLU A 76 -21.00 20.98 12.64
CA GLU A 76 -21.40 22.36 12.25
C GLU A 76 -20.20 23.19 11.73
N ASN A 77 -20.37 23.69 10.50
CA ASN A 77 -20.02 25.01 9.95
C ASN A 77 -18.64 25.64 10.21
N SER A 78 -17.87 25.83 9.12
CA SER A 78 -17.31 27.17 8.83
C SER A 78 -17.15 27.40 7.32
N ASN A 79 -17.69 28.54 6.88
CA ASN A 79 -17.70 29.03 5.52
C ASN A 79 -16.38 29.75 5.23
N MET A 80 -15.75 29.54 4.07
CA MET A 80 -15.03 30.62 3.38
C MET A 80 -15.05 30.40 1.87
N LEU A 81 -15.57 31.42 1.18
CA LEU A 81 -15.80 31.57 -0.24
C LEU A 81 -14.48 31.81 -0.99
N GLY A 82 -14.24 31.04 -2.04
CA GLY A 82 -13.20 31.29 -3.03
C GLY A 82 -13.66 30.84 -4.42
N LYS A 83 -14.39 31.70 -5.13
CA LYS A 83 -14.74 31.48 -6.54
C LYS A 83 -13.48 31.44 -7.39
N SER A 84 -13.26 30.34 -8.11
CA SER A 84 -12.52 30.36 -9.38
C SER A 84 -13.15 29.33 -10.34
N GLU A 85 -13.38 29.77 -11.57
CA GLU A 85 -14.12 29.07 -12.62
C GLU A 85 -13.37 27.83 -13.13
N PRO A 86 -14.06 26.76 -13.57
CA PRO A 86 -13.41 25.53 -13.97
C PRO A 86 -12.88 25.62 -15.41
N LYS A 87 -11.55 25.68 -15.56
CA LYS A 87 -10.91 25.35 -16.85
C LYS A 87 -11.11 23.86 -17.13
N LYS A 88 -11.87 23.56 -18.18
CA LYS A 88 -12.17 22.21 -18.69
C LYS A 88 -10.88 21.46 -19.07
N LYS A 89 -10.30 20.76 -18.10
CA LYS A 89 -9.33 19.68 -18.32
C LYS A 89 -10.14 18.47 -18.78
N GLY A 90 -9.84 17.94 -19.97
CA GLY A 90 -10.54 16.80 -20.55
C GLY A 90 -10.63 15.67 -19.51
N ARG A 91 -11.83 15.44 -18.98
CA ARG A 91 -12.11 14.33 -18.08
C ARG A 91 -12.03 13.08 -18.92
N ILE A 92 -10.95 12.32 -18.77
CA ILE A 92 -11.09 10.88 -18.87
C ILE A 92 -12.03 10.55 -17.70
N ASN A 93 -13.28 10.18 -18.00
CA ASN A 93 -14.17 9.59 -17.02
C ASN A 93 -13.58 8.22 -16.67
N VAL A 94 -12.54 8.22 -15.83
CA VAL A 94 -12.23 7.05 -15.03
C VAL A 94 -13.28 7.08 -13.94
N ASP A 95 -14.30 6.24 -14.11
CA ASP A 95 -15.21 5.92 -13.03
C ASP A 95 -14.34 5.32 -11.91
N CYS A 96 -14.04 6.09 -10.85
CA CYS A 96 -13.51 5.55 -9.61
C CYS A 96 -14.68 4.77 -8.99
N GLY A 97 -15.00 3.60 -9.58
CA GLY A 97 -16.02 2.69 -9.06
C GLY A 97 -15.68 2.36 -7.61
N ASP A 98 -16.73 2.19 -6.79
CA ASP A 98 -16.73 2.09 -5.33
C ASP A 98 -15.39 1.57 -4.77
N GLY A 99 -14.45 2.51 -4.60
CA GLY A 99 -13.03 2.20 -4.46
C GLY A 99 -12.75 1.39 -3.21
N GLN A 100 -13.66 1.47 -2.23
CA GLN A 100 -13.63 0.68 -1.01
C GLN A 100 -13.69 -0.82 -1.27
N GLU A 101 -14.50 -1.32 -2.21
CA GLU A 101 -14.70 -2.76 -2.36
C GLU A 101 -13.52 -3.43 -3.08
N ILE A 102 -13.05 -2.83 -4.18
CA ILE A 102 -11.84 -3.30 -4.88
C ILE A 102 -10.62 -3.22 -3.95
N GLN A 103 -10.55 -2.21 -3.08
CA GLN A 103 -9.46 -2.10 -2.11
C GLN A 103 -9.56 -3.09 -0.96
N ARG A 104 -10.76 -3.36 -0.41
CA ARG A 104 -10.94 -4.42 0.60
C ARG A 104 -10.54 -5.76 0.01
N ILE A 105 -10.98 -6.07 -1.20
CA ILE A 105 -10.61 -7.31 -1.89
C ILE A 105 -9.10 -7.35 -2.13
N MET A 106 -8.47 -6.24 -2.55
CA MET A 106 -7.02 -6.19 -2.79
C MET A 106 -6.19 -6.29 -1.51
N MET A 107 -6.65 -5.71 -0.40
CA MET A 107 -6.05 -5.84 0.93
C MET A 107 -6.17 -7.29 1.45
N VAL A 108 -7.35 -7.90 1.28
CA VAL A 108 -7.55 -9.32 1.65
C VAL A 108 -6.63 -10.19 0.80
N LEU A 109 -6.52 -9.95 -0.50
CA LEU A 109 -5.62 -10.70 -1.38
C LEU A 109 -4.16 -10.57 -0.95
N SER A 110 -3.74 -9.38 -0.52
CA SER A 110 -2.36 -9.14 -0.10
C SER A 110 -2.04 -9.81 1.24
N VAL A 111 -2.96 -9.78 2.21
CA VAL A 111 -2.85 -10.51 3.48
C VAL A 111 -2.81 -12.01 3.25
N VAL A 112 -3.69 -12.53 2.38
CA VAL A 112 -3.71 -13.95 2.01
C VAL A 112 -2.39 -14.35 1.34
N ASN A 113 -1.84 -13.50 0.48
CA ASN A 113 -0.55 -13.79 -0.16
C ASN A 113 0.62 -13.76 0.84
N ASP A 114 0.63 -12.80 1.79
CA ASP A 114 1.64 -12.74 2.86
C ASP A 114 1.54 -13.98 3.76
N MET A 115 0.33 -14.38 4.18
CA MET A 115 0.09 -15.61 4.94
C MET A 115 0.55 -16.86 4.16
N LYS A 116 0.29 -16.91 2.85
CA LYS A 116 0.75 -18.00 1.98
C LYS A 116 2.28 -18.05 1.89
N GLU A 117 2.95 -16.91 1.82
CA GLU A 117 4.42 -16.84 1.85
C GLU A 117 4.98 -17.29 3.20
N ASN A 118 4.35 -16.89 4.30
CA ASN A 118 4.72 -17.33 5.64
C ASN A 118 4.52 -18.84 5.81
N LEU A 119 3.40 -19.39 5.33
CA LEU A 119 3.15 -20.83 5.37
C LEU A 119 4.21 -21.61 4.58
N LYS A 120 4.56 -21.15 3.37
CA LYS A 120 5.64 -21.75 2.57
C LYS A 120 6.99 -21.69 3.30
N ARG A 121 7.30 -20.58 3.98
CA ARG A 121 8.52 -20.48 4.81
C ARG A 121 8.51 -21.51 5.93
N VAL A 122 7.40 -21.64 6.66
CA VAL A 122 7.25 -22.61 7.76
C VAL A 122 7.38 -24.04 7.25
N GLU A 123 6.70 -24.38 6.14
CA GLU A 123 6.78 -25.69 5.50
C GLU A 123 8.22 -26.03 5.12
N LEU A 124 8.94 -25.10 4.48
CA LEU A 124 10.34 -25.30 4.12
C LEU A 124 11.24 -25.48 5.35
N CYS A 125 11.00 -24.71 6.42
CA CYS A 125 11.73 -24.86 7.68
C CYS A 125 11.49 -26.23 8.32
N LEU A 126 10.25 -26.74 8.34
CA LEU A 126 9.94 -28.06 8.89
C LEU A 126 10.63 -29.18 8.12
N ILE A 127 10.60 -29.12 6.78
CA ILE A 127 11.30 -30.08 5.92
C ILE A 127 12.80 -30.09 6.24
N PHE A 128 13.42 -28.92 6.35
CA PHE A 128 14.84 -28.79 6.68
C PHE A 128 15.17 -29.38 8.06
N MET A 129 14.35 -29.10 9.07
CA MET A 129 14.51 -29.65 10.42
C MET A 129 14.40 -31.18 10.41
N CYS A 130 13.44 -31.75 9.69
CA CYS A 130 13.30 -33.21 9.55
C CYS A 130 14.53 -33.85 8.89
N ILE A 131 15.09 -33.22 7.84
CA ILE A 131 16.30 -33.72 7.18
C ILE A 131 17.48 -33.69 8.14
N LEU A 132 17.70 -32.58 8.86
CA LEU A 132 18.80 -32.47 9.83
C LEU A 132 18.68 -33.52 10.94
N ILE A 133 17.49 -33.71 11.50
CA ILE A 133 17.26 -34.72 12.53
C ILE A 133 17.51 -36.13 11.95
N GLY A 134 16.99 -36.43 10.77
CA GLY A 134 17.17 -37.72 10.10
C GLY A 134 18.65 -38.03 9.82
N LEU A 135 19.41 -37.06 9.33
CA LEU A 135 20.85 -37.19 9.11
C LEU A 135 21.61 -37.41 10.43
N ASN A 136 21.27 -36.67 11.48
CA ASN A 136 21.88 -36.86 12.80
C ASN A 136 21.62 -38.27 13.35
N VAL A 137 20.38 -38.75 13.27
CA VAL A 137 20.02 -40.12 13.71
C VAL A 137 20.77 -41.17 12.88
N ALA A 138 20.85 -41.00 11.56
CA ALA A 138 21.57 -41.93 10.68
C ALA A 138 23.08 -41.97 11.02
N LEU A 139 23.69 -40.83 11.30
CA LEU A 139 25.09 -40.75 11.74
C LEU A 139 25.32 -41.48 13.08
N ILE A 140 24.43 -41.28 14.06
CA ILE A 140 24.51 -41.98 15.34
C ILE A 140 24.40 -43.49 15.13
N MET A 141 23.43 -43.95 14.33
CA MET A 141 23.28 -45.37 14.02
C MET A 141 24.52 -45.95 13.33
N PHE A 142 25.14 -45.20 12.42
CA PHE A 142 26.39 -45.62 11.75
C PHE A 142 27.59 -45.69 12.71
N MET A 143 27.68 -44.77 13.66
CA MET A 143 28.72 -44.76 14.69
C MET A 143 28.56 -45.88 15.71
N VAL A 144 27.32 -46.29 16.02
CA VAL A 144 27.02 -47.41 16.93
C VAL A 144 27.20 -48.77 16.26
N ALA A 145 26.97 -48.85 14.95
CA ALA A 145 27.11 -50.09 14.17
C ALA A 145 28.55 -50.43 13.79
N LYS A 146 29.51 -49.56 14.09
CA LYS A 146 30.95 -49.76 13.91
C LYS A 146 31.61 -50.09 15.24
#